data_AF-A0A3R7MGZ7-F1
#
_entry.id   AF-A0A3R7MGZ7-F1
#
_cell.length_a   1.000
_cell.length_b   1.000
_cell.length_c   1.000
_cell.angle_alpha   90.00
_cell.angle_beta   90.00
_cell.angle_gamma   90.00
#
_symmetry.space_group_name_H-M   'P 1'
#
loop_
_entity.id
_entity.type
_entity.pdbx_description
1 polymer ?
#
loop_
_entity_poly.entity_id
_entity_poly.type
_entity_poly.pdbx_seq_one_letter_code
_entity_poly.pdbx_strand_id
1 'polypeptide(L)'
;MSEQGAIDADFDDAELPYEQRVAEALADVRTEPVPGSLAIDLVTRQLLFVRSKVADTLGEYYEQEGFDLATYGPHPWLPVSVDDAAYECYYVNDLSLDSLDELADLRDYDFPAGRLAVVGVEQAWSDGGIGDV
;
A
#
# COMPACT_ATOMS: atom_id res chain seq x y z
N MET A 1 -16.23 -56.10 -34.09
CA MET A 1 -15.97 -55.76 -32.68
C MET A 1 -14.48 -55.48 -32.59
N SER A 2 -14.09 -54.23 -32.77
CA SER A 2 -12.76 -53.74 -32.42
C SER A 2 -13.02 -52.55 -31.52
N GLU A 3 -12.51 -52.69 -30.30
CA GLU A 3 -12.78 -51.88 -29.13
C GLU A 3 -12.48 -50.41 -29.42
N GLN A 4 -13.42 -49.54 -29.03
CA GLN A 4 -13.19 -48.12 -28.92
C GLN A 4 -11.93 -47.93 -28.06
N GLY A 5 -10.85 -47.46 -28.68
CA GLY A 5 -9.69 -46.98 -27.95
C GLY A 5 -10.18 -45.87 -27.02
N ALA A 6 -10.17 -46.15 -25.72
CA ALA A 6 -10.31 -45.14 -24.70
C ALA A 6 -9.21 -44.11 -24.97
N ILE A 7 -9.63 -42.92 -25.40
CA ILE A 7 -8.82 -41.73 -25.24
C ILE A 7 -8.88 -41.49 -23.74
N ASP A 8 -7.85 -41.95 -23.01
CA ASP A 8 -7.52 -41.40 -21.70
C ASP A 8 -7.19 -39.93 -21.95
N ALA A 9 -8.24 -39.11 -21.95
CA ALA A 9 -8.10 -37.71 -21.66
C ALA A 9 -7.78 -37.67 -20.17
N ASP A 10 -6.50 -37.85 -19.83
CA ASP A 10 -5.94 -37.16 -18.68
C ASP A 10 -6.23 -35.69 -18.94
N PHE A 11 -7.38 -35.24 -18.43
CA PHE A 11 -7.69 -33.84 -18.22
C PHE A 11 -6.61 -33.37 -17.26
N ASP A 12 -5.43 -33.05 -17.81
CA ASP A 12 -4.55 -32.05 -17.24
C ASP A 12 -5.40 -30.78 -17.34
N ASP A 13 -6.29 -30.62 -16.35
CA ASP A 13 -6.92 -29.36 -16.02
C ASP A 13 -5.75 -28.39 -16.01
N ALA A 14 -5.69 -27.55 -17.04
CA ALA A 14 -4.58 -26.65 -17.26
C ALA A 14 -4.60 -25.64 -16.12
N GLU A 15 -4.02 -26.05 -14.99
CA GLU A 15 -3.92 -25.29 -13.78
C GLU A 15 -3.17 -24.03 -14.18
N LEU A 16 -3.77 -22.87 -13.88
CA LEU A 16 -3.13 -21.59 -14.20
C LEU A 16 -1.69 -21.62 -13.64
N PRO A 17 -0.71 -21.08 -14.38
CA PRO A 17 0.65 -20.96 -13.88
C PRO A 17 0.66 -20.32 -12.49
N TYR A 18 1.53 -20.77 -11.59
CA TYR A 18 1.57 -20.32 -10.21
C TYR A 18 1.65 -18.79 -10.10
N GLU A 19 2.47 -18.13 -10.95
CA GLU A 19 2.58 -16.67 -10.94
C GLU A 19 1.23 -15.98 -11.25
N GLN A 20 0.43 -16.57 -12.13
CA GLN A 20 -0.89 -16.06 -12.48
C GLN A 20 -1.88 -16.25 -11.33
N ARG A 21 -1.88 -17.41 -10.67
CA ARG A 21 -2.76 -17.65 -9.50
C ARG A 21 -2.46 -16.68 -8.37
N VAL A 22 -1.18 -16.44 -8.09
CA VAL A 22 -0.74 -15.46 -7.09
C VAL A 22 -1.20 -14.06 -7.50
N ALA A 23 -0.99 -13.65 -8.75
CA ALA A 23 -1.40 -12.33 -9.22
C ALA A 23 -2.91 -12.11 -9.12
N GLU A 24 -3.72 -13.12 -9.48
CA GLU A 24 -5.17 -13.09 -9.35
C GLU A 24 -5.61 -13.00 -7.89
N ALA A 25 -5.00 -13.77 -6.98
CA ALA A 25 -5.31 -13.72 -5.56
C ALA A 25 -4.92 -12.38 -4.89
N LEU A 26 -3.89 -11.71 -5.42
CA LEU A 26 -3.41 -10.42 -4.92
C LEU A 26 -4.06 -9.21 -5.61
N ALA A 27 -4.91 -9.41 -6.62
CA ALA A 27 -5.43 -8.32 -7.46
C ALA A 27 -6.17 -7.23 -6.68
N ASP A 28 -6.88 -7.62 -5.62
CA ASP A 28 -7.67 -6.71 -4.77
C ASP A 28 -6.90 -6.27 -3.49
N VAL A 29 -5.66 -6.74 -3.32
CA VAL A 29 -4.84 -6.41 -2.15
C VAL A 29 -4.23 -5.03 -2.35
N ARG A 30 -4.70 -4.08 -1.53
CA ARG A 30 -4.17 -2.71 -1.52
C ARG A 30 -2.90 -2.64 -0.68
N THR A 31 -1.79 -2.32 -1.32
CA THR A 31 -0.48 -2.13 -0.68
C THR A 31 -0.01 -0.68 -0.71
N GLU A 32 -0.69 0.19 -1.46
CA GLU A 32 -0.40 1.62 -1.54
C GLU A 32 -1.27 2.44 -0.58
N PRO A 33 -0.73 3.51 0.05
CA PRO A 33 -1.53 4.42 0.86
C PRO A 33 -2.64 5.10 0.04
N VAL A 34 -3.83 5.23 0.62
CA VAL A 34 -4.99 5.85 -0.04
C VAL A 34 -5.40 7.09 0.75
N PRO A 35 -5.66 8.23 0.10
CA PRO A 35 -6.26 9.39 0.77
C PRO A 35 -7.53 9.02 1.55
N GLY A 36 -7.58 9.45 2.81
CA GLY A 36 -8.64 9.11 3.77
C GLY A 36 -8.41 7.80 4.54
N SER A 37 -7.36 7.03 4.24
CA SER A 37 -7.01 5.82 4.97
C SER A 37 -6.05 6.08 6.12
N LEU A 38 -5.71 5.01 6.83
CA LEU A 38 -4.63 5.01 7.83
C LEU A 38 -3.37 4.36 7.27
N ALA A 39 -2.22 4.83 7.76
CA ALA A 39 -0.92 4.21 7.54
C ALA A 39 -0.13 4.20 8.85
N ILE A 40 0.89 3.34 8.93
CA ILE A 40 1.87 3.34 10.03
C ILE A 40 3.16 3.92 9.47
N ASP A 41 3.69 4.94 10.13
CA ASP A 41 5.08 5.34 9.92
C ASP A 41 5.99 4.25 10.51
N LEU A 42 6.70 3.52 9.65
CA LEU A 42 7.56 2.41 10.08
C LEU A 42 8.78 2.86 10.92
N VAL A 43 9.18 4.14 10.83
CA VAL A 43 10.30 4.68 11.61
C VAL A 43 9.87 4.95 13.04
N THR A 44 8.80 5.73 13.23
CA THR A 44 8.32 6.14 14.56
C THR A 44 7.35 5.15 15.18
N ARG A 45 6.76 4.25 14.36
CA ARG A 45 5.71 3.29 14.73
C ARG A 45 4.41 3.96 15.16
N GLN A 46 4.16 5.16 14.67
CA GLN A 46 2.96 5.93 14.97
C GLN A 46 1.95 5.80 13.82
N LEU A 47 0.67 5.93 14.18
CA LEU A 47 -0.44 5.89 13.25
C LEU A 47 -0.61 7.26 12.59
N LEU A 48 -0.78 7.23 11.27
CA LEU A 48 -0.97 8.38 10.41
C LEU A 48 -2.35 8.32 9.75
N PHE A 49 -2.99 9.48 9.61
CA PHE A 49 -4.11 9.68 8.70
C PHE A 49 -3.56 10.24 7.38
N VAL A 50 -3.82 9.54 6.28
CA VAL A 50 -3.36 9.93 4.94
C VAL A 50 -4.31 10.98 4.39
N ARG A 51 -3.85 12.21 4.17
CA ARG A 51 -4.68 13.29 3.62
C ARG A 51 -4.72 13.23 2.10
N SER A 52 -3.55 13.21 1.46
CA SER A 52 -3.45 13.27 0.01
C SER A 52 -2.15 12.65 -0.51
N LYS A 53 -2.13 12.28 -1.79
CA LYS A 53 -0.90 11.99 -2.53
C LYS A 53 -0.43 13.29 -3.16
N VAL A 54 0.77 13.74 -2.83
CA VAL A 54 1.28 15.06 -3.26
C VAL A 54 2.24 14.97 -4.44
N ALA A 55 2.88 13.83 -4.66
CA ALA A 55 3.71 13.57 -5.83
C ALA A 55 3.71 12.07 -6.20
N ASP A 56 3.90 11.77 -7.49
CA ASP A 56 3.96 10.38 -7.96
C ASP A 56 5.36 9.77 -7.76
N THR A 57 6.40 10.61 -7.68
CA THR A 57 7.77 10.21 -7.37
C THR A 57 8.44 11.21 -6.41
N LEU A 58 9.50 10.80 -5.70
CA LEU A 58 10.28 11.71 -4.86
C LEU A 58 11.10 12.71 -5.69
N GLY A 59 11.40 12.37 -6.95
CA GLY A 59 12.00 13.31 -7.91
C GLY A 59 11.09 14.49 -8.19
N GLU A 60 9.82 14.22 -8.51
CA GLU A 60 8.81 15.27 -8.70
C GLU A 60 8.61 16.09 -7.42
N TYR A 61 8.55 15.44 -6.27
CA TYR A 61 8.43 16.13 -4.98
C TYR A 61 9.62 17.09 -4.75
N TYR A 62 10.85 16.63 -5.02
CA TYR A 62 12.04 17.46 -4.89
C TYR A 62 12.01 18.70 -5.79
N GLU A 63 11.51 18.56 -7.03
CA GLU A 63 11.37 19.69 -7.95
C GLU A 63 10.35 20.73 -7.46
N GLN A 64 9.28 20.28 -6.78
CA GLN A 64 8.22 21.14 -6.25
C GLN A 64 8.63 21.85 -4.96
N GLU A 65 9.18 21.10 -4.01
CA GLU A 65 9.42 21.56 -2.63
C GLU A 65 10.88 21.93 -2.35
N GLY A 66 11.82 21.55 -3.23
CA GLY A 66 13.25 21.75 -3.02
C GLY A 66 13.83 20.91 -1.88
N PHE A 67 13.12 19.85 -1.48
CA PHE A 67 13.42 19.02 -0.32
C PHE A 67 13.45 17.53 -0.69
N ASP A 68 14.44 16.80 -0.16
CA ASP A 68 14.66 15.39 -0.50
C ASP A 68 14.16 14.46 0.63
N LEU A 69 12.98 13.89 0.41
CA LEU A 69 12.37 12.90 1.31
C LEU A 69 13.12 11.55 1.32
N ALA A 70 13.86 11.21 0.26
CA ALA A 70 14.58 9.94 0.19
C ALA A 70 15.72 9.88 1.20
N THR A 71 16.30 11.03 1.53
CA THR A 71 17.43 11.15 2.46
C THR A 71 17.06 11.74 3.82
N TYR A 72 15.84 12.28 3.97
CA TYR A 72 15.40 12.90 5.21
C TYR A 72 14.72 11.93 6.19
N GLY A 73 15.45 11.54 7.23
CA GLY A 73 14.93 10.65 8.28
C GLY A 73 14.53 9.22 7.85
N PRO A 74 15.02 8.63 6.75
CA PRO A 74 14.73 7.23 6.45
C PRO A 74 15.45 6.31 7.45
N HIS A 75 14.83 5.17 7.77
CA HIS A 75 15.53 4.10 8.45
C HIS A 75 16.38 3.32 7.42
N PRO A 76 17.65 2.97 7.70
CA PRO A 76 18.55 2.28 6.74
C PRO A 76 18.10 0.92 6.19
N TRP A 77 16.96 0.40 6.66
CA TRP A 77 16.43 -0.91 6.27
C TRP A 77 15.06 -0.81 5.58
N LEU A 78 14.52 0.40 5.45
CA LEU A 78 13.29 0.62 4.71
C LEU A 78 13.61 0.85 3.23
N PRO A 79 12.85 0.23 2.31
CA PRO A 79 13.13 0.29 0.88
C PRO A 79 12.59 1.59 0.27
N VAL A 80 13.05 2.75 0.77
CA VAL A 80 12.67 4.05 0.18
C VAL A 80 13.46 4.25 -1.11
N SER A 81 12.75 4.44 -2.22
CA SER A 81 13.33 4.69 -3.55
C SER A 81 12.96 6.08 -4.08
N VAL A 82 13.71 6.57 -5.07
CA VAL A 82 13.38 7.81 -5.79
C VAL A 82 12.06 7.72 -6.57
N ASP A 83 11.65 6.49 -6.91
CA ASP A 83 10.40 6.19 -7.59
C ASP A 83 9.20 6.11 -6.60
N ASP A 84 9.44 6.26 -5.29
CA ASP A 84 8.36 6.25 -4.32
C ASP A 84 7.48 7.49 -4.48
N ALA A 85 6.17 7.30 -4.38
CA ALA A 85 5.24 8.41 -4.21
C ALA A 85 5.42 9.10 -2.85
N ALA A 86 5.04 10.38 -2.78
CA ALA A 86 4.99 11.15 -1.53
C ALA A 86 3.53 11.38 -1.09
N TYR A 87 3.30 11.22 0.22
CA TYR A 87 1.97 11.34 0.83
C TYR A 87 1.97 12.31 2.00
N GLU A 88 1.04 13.25 1.95
CA GLU A 88 0.76 14.21 3.03
C GLU A 88 -0.08 13.51 4.10
N CYS A 89 0.41 13.53 5.34
CA CYS A 89 -0.19 12.82 6.46
C CYS A 89 -0.26 13.68 7.73
N TYR A 90 -1.22 13.37 8.59
CA TYR A 90 -1.27 13.83 9.98
C TYR A 90 -0.97 12.68 10.94
N TYR A 91 -0.28 12.96 12.04
CA TYR A 91 -0.23 12.01 13.14
C TYR A 91 -1.59 11.95 13.83
N VAL A 92 -2.17 10.75 13.93
CA VAL A 92 -3.49 10.57 14.55
C VAL A 92 -3.50 11.03 16.01
N ASN A 93 -2.37 10.91 16.72
CA ASN A 93 -2.24 11.37 18.10
C ASN A 93 -2.32 12.89 18.26
N ASP A 94 -2.07 13.64 17.18
CA ASP A 94 -2.17 15.10 17.16
C ASP A 94 -3.58 15.56 16.76
N LEU A 95 -4.45 14.64 16.31
CA LEU A 95 -5.84 14.92 15.99
C LEU A 95 -6.72 14.78 17.24
N SER A 96 -7.63 15.72 17.44
CA SER A 96 -8.70 15.62 18.44
C SER A 96 -10.07 15.75 17.80
N LEU A 97 -11.10 15.16 18.39
CA LEU A 97 -12.48 15.31 17.89
C LEU A 97 -12.93 16.77 17.87
N ASP A 98 -12.43 17.57 18.81
CA ASP A 98 -12.77 18.98 18.95
C ASP A 98 -12.02 19.88 17.95
N SER A 99 -11.06 19.36 17.19
CA SER A 99 -10.24 20.11 16.20
C SER A 99 -10.44 19.64 14.76
N LEU A 100 -11.43 18.77 14.51
CA LEU A 100 -11.66 18.22 13.16
C LEU A 100 -12.07 19.27 12.13
N ASP A 101 -12.70 20.37 12.55
CA ASP A 101 -13.04 21.50 11.70
C ASP A 101 -11.84 22.41 11.40
N GLU A 102 -10.76 22.31 12.19
CA GLU A 102 -9.50 23.05 12.05
C GLU A 102 -8.40 22.19 11.42
N LEU A 103 -8.74 21.03 10.83
CA LEU A 103 -7.75 20.05 10.33
C LEU A 103 -6.74 20.66 9.35
N ALA A 104 -7.18 21.62 8.53
CA ALA A 104 -6.34 22.32 7.57
C ALA A 104 -5.29 23.25 8.21
N ASP A 105 -5.50 23.64 9.48
CA ASP A 105 -4.58 24.47 10.26
C ASP A 105 -3.64 23.62 11.14
N LEU A 106 -3.87 22.30 11.22
CA LEU A 106 -3.00 21.36 11.92
C LEU A 106 -1.74 21.09 11.12
N ARG A 107 -0.70 20.66 11.83
CA ARG A 107 0.59 20.34 11.23
C ARG A 107 0.55 18.99 10.53
N ASP A 108 0.74 19.03 9.21
CA ASP A 108 0.97 17.88 8.35
C ASP A 108 2.46 17.69 8.05
N TYR A 109 2.76 16.52 7.51
CA TYR A 109 4.09 16.13 7.07
C TYR A 109 3.98 15.19 5.87
N ASP A 110 4.95 15.30 4.97
CA ASP A 110 5.05 14.42 3.82
C ASP A 110 5.95 13.21 4.11
N PHE A 111 5.54 12.05 3.60
CA PHE A 111 6.23 10.77 3.79
C PHE A 111 6.38 10.02 2.46
N PRO A 112 7.54 9.38 2.22
CA PRO A 112 7.72 8.49 1.08
C PRO A 112 6.97 7.18 1.28
N ALA A 113 6.42 6.61 0.21
CA ALA A 113 5.66 5.36 0.23
C ALA A 113 6.40 4.21 0.91
N GLY A 114 7.70 4.02 0.63
CA GLY A 114 8.52 2.96 1.21
C GLY A 114 8.75 3.06 2.73
N ARG A 115 8.35 4.18 3.36
CA ARG A 115 8.34 4.36 4.82
C ARG A 115 7.01 3.99 5.47
N LEU A 116 5.94 3.85 4.69
CA LEU A 116 4.59 3.66 5.17
C LEU A 116 4.17 2.19 5.07
N ALA A 117 3.55 1.67 6.13
CA ALA A 117 2.77 0.44 6.05
C ALA A 117 1.28 0.78 6.01
N VAL A 118 0.59 0.31 4.97
CA VAL A 118 -0.84 0.58 4.79
C VAL A 118 -1.66 -0.23 5.78
N VAL A 119 -2.61 0.45 6.42
CA VAL A 119 -3.62 -0.20 7.27
C VAL A 119 -4.93 -0.16 6.50
N GLY A 120 -5.27 -1.26 5.83
CA GLY A 120 -6.57 -1.42 5.18
C GLY A 120 -7.66 -1.59 6.23
N VAL A 121 -8.11 -0.50 6.85
CA VAL A 121 -9.14 -0.53 7.90
C VAL A 121 -10.40 -1.22 7.38
N GLU A 122 -10.74 -1.04 6.10
CA GLU A 122 -11.83 -1.75 5.43
C GLU A 122 -11.65 -3.28 5.41
N GLN A 123 -10.42 -3.79 5.39
CA GLN A 123 -10.10 -5.22 5.43
C GLN A 123 -10.19 -5.78 6.86
N ALA A 124 -10.27 -4.93 7.90
CA ALA A 124 -10.43 -5.41 9.28
C ALA A 124 -11.79 -6.10 9.52
N TRP A 125 -12.78 -5.85 8.65
CA TRP A 125 -14.10 -6.47 8.69
C TRP A 125 -14.35 -7.49 7.57
N SER A 126 -13.36 -7.77 6.71
CA SER A 126 -13.51 -8.84 5.72
C SER A 126 -13.30 -10.20 6.39
N ASP A 127 -14.20 -11.15 6.12
CA ASP A 127 -14.20 -12.48 6.73
C ASP A 127 -13.04 -13.41 6.24
N GLY A 128 -12.01 -12.89 5.57
CA GLY A 128 -10.91 -13.71 5.05
C GLY A 128 -9.67 -12.93 4.65
N GLY A 129 -8.50 -13.56 4.84
CA GLY A 129 -7.23 -13.13 4.24
C GLY A 129 -7.09 -13.64 2.81
N ILE A 130 -5.95 -13.33 2.18
CA ILE A 130 -5.59 -13.93 0.88
C ILE A 130 -5.51 -15.45 1.11
N GLY A 131 -6.42 -16.22 0.53
CA GLY A 131 -6.43 -17.68 0.65
C GLY A 131 -5.19 -18.31 0.02
N ASP A 132 -4.95 -19.59 0.30
CA ASP A 132 -3.85 -20.33 -0.33
C ASP A 132 -4.08 -20.47 -1.85
N VAL A 133 -3.01 -20.30 -2.63
CA VAL A 133 -2.98 -20.42 -4.11
C VAL A 133 -2.24 -21.64 -4.60
#